data_AF-A0A962DJT0-F1
#
_entry.id   AF-A0A962DJT0-F1
#
_cell.length_a   1.000
_cell.length_b   1.000
_cell.length_c   1.000
_cell.angle_alpha   90.00
_cell.angle_beta   90.00
_cell.angle_gamma   90.00
#
_symmetry.space_group_name_H-M   'P 1'
#
loop_
_entity.id
_entity.type
_entity.pdbx_description
1 polymer ?
#
loop_
_entity_poly.entity_id
_entity_poly.type
_entity_poly.pdbx_seq_one_letter_code
_entity_poly.pdbx_strand_id
1 'polypeptide(L)'
;CMRENDIKPELEIFDSGMINLARYLERHGILSGTKYFNLLLGNLNTAAATIGDLSHLVAALPEDSVWSAAGLGSFQLPMNVAAILAGGNVRVGLEDNIHYDAGRSRLATNVELVQRLVRISQEFERPLATCAQVRAMLGLRQQLETA
;
A
#
# COMPACT_ATOMS: atom_id res chain seq x y z
N CYS A 1 17.38 16.77 1.74
CA CYS A 1 15.97 16.89 2.22
C CYS A 1 15.47 15.62 2.95
N MET A 2 15.03 14.53 2.31
CA MET A 2 14.49 13.36 3.06
C MET A 2 15.55 12.55 3.82
N ARG A 3 16.64 12.17 3.15
CA ARG A 3 17.75 11.40 3.75
C ARG A 3 18.40 12.13 4.94
N GLU A 4 18.64 13.42 4.79
CA GLU A 4 19.21 14.28 5.83
C GLU A 4 18.31 14.37 7.08
N ASN A 5 17.00 14.19 6.91
CA ASN A 5 16.03 14.20 8.00
C ASN A 5 15.62 12.78 8.45
N ASP A 6 16.25 11.73 7.90
CA ASP A 6 15.92 10.33 8.18
C ASP A 6 14.42 10.03 7.97
N ILE A 7 13.89 10.58 6.88
CA ILE A 7 12.52 10.33 6.43
C ILE A 7 12.58 9.18 5.42
N LYS A 8 11.88 8.09 5.74
CA LYS A 8 11.72 6.97 4.82
C LYS A 8 10.67 7.29 3.74
N PRO A 9 10.99 7.13 2.46
CA PRO A 9 10.00 7.30 1.40
C PRO A 9 9.03 6.12 1.34
N GLU A 10 7.75 6.42 1.17
CA GLU A 10 6.77 5.53 0.55
C GLU A 10 6.85 5.72 -0.96
N LEU A 11 7.15 4.64 -1.68
CA LEU A 11 7.33 4.67 -3.12
C LEU A 11 5.98 4.41 -3.79
N GLU A 12 5.35 5.48 -4.26
CA GLU A 12 4.07 5.43 -4.98
C GLU A 12 4.27 4.88 -6.39
N ILE A 13 3.76 3.66 -6.65
CA ILE A 13 3.92 2.93 -7.90
C ILE A 13 2.60 2.83 -8.64
N PHE A 14 2.52 3.54 -9.76
CA PHE A 14 1.39 3.48 -10.67
C PHE A 14 1.63 2.51 -11.83
N ASP A 15 2.88 2.15 -12.13
CA ASP A 15 3.22 1.23 -13.21
C ASP A 15 4.60 0.57 -12.97
N SER A 16 4.84 -0.54 -13.66
CA SER A 16 6.09 -1.31 -13.70
C SER A 16 7.33 -0.44 -14.00
N GLY A 17 7.19 0.58 -14.84
CA GLY A 17 8.26 1.53 -15.15
C GLY A 17 8.78 2.28 -13.91
N MET A 18 7.92 2.54 -12.93
CA MET A 18 8.31 3.19 -11.67
C MET A 18 9.10 2.25 -10.76
N ILE A 19 8.82 0.93 -10.82
CA ILE A 19 9.62 -0.09 -10.14
C ILE A 19 11.02 -0.16 -10.77
N ASN A 20 11.12 -0.05 -12.10
CA ASN A 20 12.42 0.01 -12.79
C ASN A 20 13.24 1.22 -12.34
N LEU A 21 12.59 2.38 -12.18
CA LEU A 21 13.23 3.58 -11.63
C LEU A 21 13.68 3.36 -10.17
N ALA A 22 12.83 2.76 -9.32
CA ALA A 22 13.21 2.45 -7.95
C ALA A 22 14.46 1.54 -7.88
N ARG A 23 14.51 0.49 -8.72
CA ARG A 23 15.70 -0.38 -8.85
C ARG A 23 16.92 0.39 -9.34
N TYR A 24 16.74 1.33 -10.27
CA TYR A 24 17.83 2.20 -10.72
C TYR A 24 18.36 3.06 -9.55
N LEU A 25 17.48 3.70 -8.79
CA LEU A 25 17.85 4.52 -7.63
C LEU A 25 18.54 3.70 -6.53
N GLU A 26 18.08 2.48 -6.28
CA GLU A 26 18.73 1.53 -5.35
C GLU A 26 20.16 1.21 -5.79
N ARG A 27 20.37 0.85 -7.06
CA ARG A 27 21.73 0.55 -7.58
C ARG A 27 22.70 1.72 -7.49
N HIS A 28 22.20 2.96 -7.45
CA HIS A 28 23.02 4.16 -7.32
C HIS A 28 23.14 4.63 -5.86
N GLY A 29 22.70 3.82 -4.88
CA GLY A 29 22.76 4.16 -3.46
C GLY A 29 21.89 5.35 -3.08
N ILE A 30 20.87 5.67 -3.91
CA ILE A 30 19.91 6.74 -3.62
C ILE A 30 18.83 6.21 -2.66
N LEU A 31 18.35 5.00 -2.90
CA LEU A 31 17.46 4.24 -2.01
C LEU A 31 18.28 3.17 -1.27
N SER A 32 17.98 2.96 0.01
CA SER A 32 18.72 2.03 0.88
C SER A 32 17.82 1.47 1.98
N GLY A 33 18.19 0.31 2.53
CA GLY A 33 17.42 -0.39 3.56
C GLY A 33 16.16 -1.05 3.02
N THR A 34 15.26 -1.47 3.90
CA THR A 34 13.94 -2.02 3.52
C THR A 34 13.18 -0.98 2.69
N LYS A 35 12.56 -1.37 1.59
CA LYS A 35 11.80 -0.46 0.73
C LYS A 35 10.31 -0.62 1.03
N TYR A 36 9.57 0.47 0.92
CA TYR A 36 8.11 0.45 1.07
C TYR A 36 7.47 0.93 -0.22
N PHE A 37 6.70 0.05 -0.86
CA PHE A 37 6.02 0.32 -2.12
C PHE A 37 4.52 0.37 -1.91
N ASN A 38 3.87 1.43 -2.41
CA ASN A 38 2.42 1.52 -2.46
C ASN A 38 1.98 1.37 -3.92
N LEU A 39 1.32 0.26 -4.23
CA LEU A 39 0.89 -0.08 -5.59
C LEU A 39 -0.50 0.50 -5.82
N LEU A 40 -0.64 1.51 -6.68
CA LEU A 40 -1.92 2.17 -6.97
C LEU A 40 -2.42 1.73 -8.34
N LEU A 41 -3.59 1.09 -8.38
CA LEU A 41 -4.14 0.49 -9.59
C LEU A 41 -5.50 1.10 -9.95
N GLY A 42 -5.77 1.16 -11.27
CA GLY A 42 -7.09 1.49 -11.81
C GLY A 42 -7.31 2.95 -12.22
N ASN A 43 -6.26 3.76 -12.36
CA ASN A 43 -6.35 5.05 -13.04
C ASN A 43 -6.11 4.89 -14.56
N LEU A 44 -6.56 5.86 -15.35
CA LEU A 44 -6.60 5.79 -16.82
C LEU A 44 -5.23 5.53 -17.48
N ASN A 45 -4.15 6.04 -16.88
CA ASN A 45 -2.78 5.99 -17.43
C ASN A 45 -1.83 5.14 -16.59
N THR A 46 -2.36 4.19 -15.83
CA THR A 46 -1.60 3.41 -14.84
C THR A 46 -1.93 1.93 -15.01
N ALA A 47 -1.24 1.06 -14.26
CA ALA A 47 -1.60 -0.34 -14.18
C ALA A 47 -3.10 -0.51 -13.91
N ALA A 48 -3.74 -1.41 -14.66
CA ALA A 48 -5.16 -1.66 -14.51
C ALA A 48 -5.42 -2.39 -13.18
N ALA A 49 -6.60 -2.18 -12.59
CA ALA A 49 -6.99 -2.83 -11.34
C ALA A 49 -7.42 -4.29 -11.57
N THR A 50 -6.49 -5.12 -12.03
CA THR A 50 -6.68 -6.55 -12.25
C THR A 50 -5.76 -7.37 -11.35
N ILE A 51 -6.14 -8.61 -11.05
CA ILE A 51 -5.27 -9.54 -10.31
C ILE A 51 -3.97 -9.81 -11.09
N GLY A 52 -4.03 -9.85 -12.42
CA GLY A 52 -2.86 -10.05 -13.28
C GLY A 52 -1.85 -8.91 -13.15
N ASP A 53 -2.31 -7.67 -13.22
CA ASP A 53 -1.46 -6.49 -13.06
C ASP A 53 -0.89 -6.40 -11.64
N LEU A 54 -1.71 -6.64 -10.61
CA LEU A 54 -1.23 -6.68 -9.23
C LEU A 54 -0.14 -7.74 -9.06
N SER A 55 -0.38 -8.96 -9.55
CA SER A 55 0.60 -10.06 -9.50
C SER A 55 1.89 -9.70 -10.24
N HIS A 56 1.79 -9.05 -11.39
CA HIS A 56 2.95 -8.61 -12.17
C HIS A 56 3.77 -7.58 -11.40
N LEU A 57 3.12 -6.56 -10.83
CA LEU A 57 3.81 -5.52 -10.06
C LEU A 57 4.48 -6.09 -8.80
N VAL A 58 3.78 -6.94 -8.04
CA VAL A 58 4.34 -7.59 -6.85
C VAL A 58 5.56 -8.42 -7.20
N ALA A 59 5.50 -9.21 -8.27
CA ALA A 59 6.63 -10.03 -8.73
C ALA A 59 7.82 -9.19 -9.22
N ALA A 60 7.58 -7.96 -9.68
CA ALA A 60 8.63 -7.05 -10.14
C ALA A 60 9.36 -6.32 -9.01
N LEU A 61 8.82 -6.32 -7.78
CA LEU A 61 9.44 -5.64 -6.63
C LEU A 61 10.82 -6.24 -6.29
N PRO A 62 11.75 -5.43 -5.76
CA PRO A 62 12.98 -5.96 -5.17
C PRO A 62 12.67 -6.92 -4.02
N GLU A 63 13.60 -7.85 -3.75
CA GLU A 63 13.53 -8.68 -2.54
C GLU A 63 13.50 -7.81 -1.26
N ASP A 64 12.91 -8.37 -0.21
CA ASP A 64 12.71 -7.73 1.10
C ASP A 64 11.94 -6.39 1.07
N SER A 65 11.08 -6.23 0.06
CA SER A 65 10.20 -5.07 -0.03
C SER A 65 8.93 -5.27 0.79
N VAL A 66 8.59 -4.28 1.63
CA VAL A 66 7.25 -4.14 2.19
C VAL A 66 6.39 -3.49 1.13
N TRP A 67 5.17 -4.00 0.93
CA TRP A 67 4.26 -3.41 -0.05
C TRP A 67 2.82 -3.37 0.44
N SER A 68 2.11 -2.35 -0.04
CA SER A 68 0.66 -2.17 0.08
C SER A 68 0.06 -2.07 -1.32
N ALA A 69 -1.22 -2.37 -1.47
CA ALA A 69 -1.95 -1.97 -2.67
C ALA A 69 -3.21 -1.14 -2.35
N ALA A 70 -3.55 -0.28 -3.30
CA ALA A 70 -4.74 0.56 -3.31
C ALA A 70 -5.41 0.49 -4.69
N GLY A 71 -6.72 0.28 -4.69
CA GLY A 71 -7.54 0.50 -5.89
C GLY A 71 -8.13 1.90 -5.88
N LEU A 72 -8.09 2.57 -7.02
CA LEU A 72 -8.62 3.93 -7.16
C LEU A 72 -10.12 3.91 -7.50
N GLY A 73 -10.90 4.73 -6.80
CA GLY A 73 -12.35 4.83 -6.95
C GLY A 73 -13.07 3.50 -6.69
N SER A 74 -13.85 3.04 -7.67
CA SER A 74 -14.62 1.79 -7.56
C SER A 74 -13.75 0.53 -7.41
N PHE A 75 -12.45 0.62 -7.66
CA PHE A 75 -11.52 -0.49 -7.52
C PHE A 75 -10.98 -0.68 -6.10
N GLN A 76 -11.25 0.25 -5.16
CA GLN A 76 -10.70 0.21 -3.80
C GLN A 76 -10.98 -1.13 -3.10
N LEU A 77 -12.24 -1.50 -2.88
CA LEU A 77 -12.53 -2.75 -2.16
C LEU A 77 -11.96 -3.99 -2.85
N PRO A 78 -12.14 -4.20 -4.18
CA PRO A 78 -11.54 -5.34 -4.88
C PRO A 78 -10.02 -5.44 -4.73
N MET A 79 -9.27 -4.34 -4.91
CA MET A 79 -7.81 -4.36 -4.82
C MET A 79 -7.31 -4.55 -3.39
N ASN A 80 -8.00 -3.97 -2.41
CA ASN A 80 -7.66 -4.19 -1.00
C ASN A 80 -7.85 -5.65 -0.60
N VAL A 81 -8.94 -6.30 -1.02
CA VAL A 81 -9.16 -7.74 -0.80
C VAL A 81 -8.11 -8.58 -1.51
N ALA A 82 -7.78 -8.24 -2.77
CA ALA A 82 -6.75 -8.93 -3.54
C ALA A 82 -5.37 -8.83 -2.86
N ALA A 83 -5.03 -7.67 -2.29
CA ALA A 83 -3.78 -7.48 -1.57
C ALA A 83 -3.72 -8.30 -0.27
N ILE A 84 -4.81 -8.35 0.50
CA ILE A 84 -4.90 -9.21 1.70
C ILE A 84 -4.67 -10.67 1.31
N LEU A 85 -5.36 -11.14 0.27
CA LEU A 85 -5.22 -12.51 -0.25
C LEU A 85 -3.79 -12.81 -0.72
N ALA A 86 -3.16 -11.87 -1.43
CA ALA A 86 -1.81 -12.00 -1.96
C ALA A 86 -0.70 -11.85 -0.90
N GLY A 87 -1.07 -11.65 0.37
CA GLY A 87 -0.10 -11.56 1.45
C GLY A 87 0.47 -10.17 1.69
N GLY A 88 -0.03 -9.15 1.00
CA GLY A 88 0.40 -7.75 1.15
C GLY A 88 -0.34 -6.98 2.25
N ASN A 89 -0.05 -5.67 2.30
CA ASN A 89 -0.75 -4.68 3.10
C ASN A 89 -1.77 -3.91 2.24
N VAL A 90 -2.58 -3.07 2.87
CA VAL A 90 -3.66 -2.32 2.20
C VAL A 90 -3.59 -0.84 2.53
N ARG A 91 -3.88 -0.01 1.53
CA ARG A 91 -4.18 1.42 1.71
C ARG A 91 -5.66 1.66 1.42
N VAL A 92 -6.32 2.42 2.30
CA VAL A 92 -7.74 2.73 2.18
C VAL A 92 -7.99 4.14 2.70
N GLY A 93 -9.00 4.80 2.14
CA GLY A 93 -9.47 6.07 2.64
C GLY A 93 -10.34 6.82 1.63
N LEU A 94 -10.88 7.95 2.09
CA LEU A 94 -11.68 8.85 1.25
C LEU A 94 -10.86 9.53 0.15
N GLU A 95 -9.52 9.57 0.29
CA GLU A 95 -8.62 10.02 -0.76
C GLU A 95 -8.77 9.17 -2.02
N ASP A 96 -8.83 7.85 -1.87
CA ASP A 96 -8.88 6.94 -3.02
C ASP A 96 -10.34 6.66 -3.46
N ASN A 97 -11.31 6.68 -2.54
CA ASN A 97 -12.72 6.44 -2.85
C ASN A 97 -13.68 7.04 -1.81
N ILE A 98 -14.63 7.85 -2.27
CA ILE A 98 -15.61 8.52 -1.40
C ILE A 98 -16.89 7.70 -1.13
N HIS A 99 -17.10 6.56 -1.82
CA HIS A 99 -18.31 5.74 -1.70
C HIS A 99 -18.07 4.45 -0.92
N TYR A 100 -19.06 4.02 -0.14
CA TYR A 100 -18.98 2.76 0.59
C TYR A 100 -19.29 1.57 -0.32
N ASP A 101 -20.25 1.68 -1.23
CA ASP A 101 -20.73 0.58 -2.08
C ASP A 101 -20.39 0.78 -3.56
N ALA A 102 -20.34 -0.33 -4.30
CA ALA A 102 -20.06 -0.33 -5.73
C ALA A 102 -21.10 0.43 -6.56
N GLY A 103 -22.35 0.45 -6.10
CA GLY A 103 -23.46 1.21 -6.70
C GLY A 103 -23.38 2.71 -6.44
N ARG A 104 -22.40 3.18 -5.65
CA ARG A 104 -22.22 4.59 -5.28
C ARG A 104 -23.47 5.22 -4.66
N SER A 105 -24.28 4.41 -3.97
CA SER A 105 -25.52 4.85 -3.33
C SER A 105 -25.28 5.52 -1.97
N ARG A 106 -24.13 5.27 -1.34
CA ARG A 106 -23.78 5.77 -0.02
C ARG A 106 -22.35 6.32 0.02
N LEU A 107 -22.20 7.53 0.57
CA LEU A 107 -20.91 8.09 0.92
C LEU A 107 -20.30 7.35 2.11
N ALA A 108 -18.98 7.18 2.09
CA ALA A 108 -18.23 6.54 3.16
C ALA A 108 -17.61 7.57 4.12
N THR A 109 -17.24 7.09 5.30
CA THR A 109 -16.26 7.71 6.19
C THR A 109 -14.98 6.88 6.22
N ASN A 110 -13.83 7.49 6.55
CA ASN A 110 -12.56 6.76 6.73
C ASN A 110 -12.71 5.61 7.75
N VAL A 111 -13.45 5.85 8.84
CA VAL A 111 -13.69 4.83 9.88
C VAL A 111 -14.42 3.62 9.32
N GLU A 112 -15.46 3.82 8.52
CA GLU A 112 -16.23 2.71 7.92
C GLU A 112 -15.40 1.89 6.93
N LEU A 113 -14.57 2.56 6.13
CA LEU A 113 -13.68 1.89 5.18
C LEU A 113 -12.63 1.05 5.90
N VAL A 114 -12.00 1.60 6.94
CA VAL A 114 -11.03 0.88 7.79
C VAL A 114 -11.70 -0.29 8.49
N GLN A 115 -12.85 -0.08 9.15
CA GLN A 115 -13.58 -1.15 9.83
C GLN A 115 -13.98 -2.30 8.90
N ARG A 116 -14.32 -1.98 7.64
CA ARG A 116 -14.59 -3.01 6.65
C ARG A 116 -13.36 -3.89 6.40
N LEU A 117 -12.18 -3.29 6.21
CA LEU A 117 -10.95 -4.06 6.00
C LEU A 117 -10.49 -4.80 7.25
N VAL A 118 -10.73 -4.25 8.45
CA VAL A 118 -10.46 -4.96 9.71
C VAL A 118 -11.24 -6.28 9.73
N ARG A 119 -12.55 -6.23 9.48
CA ARG A 119 -13.40 -7.42 9.45
C ARG A 119 -12.93 -8.42 8.39
N ILE A 120 -12.70 -7.96 7.16
CA ILE A 120 -12.23 -8.83 6.08
C ILE A 120 -10.89 -9.48 6.45
N SER A 121 -9.93 -8.72 6.97
CA SER A 121 -8.61 -9.25 7.33
C SER A 121 -8.69 -10.33 8.42
N GLN A 122 -9.64 -10.21 9.35
CA GLN A 122 -9.91 -11.22 10.37
C GLN A 122 -10.42 -12.53 9.77
N GLU A 123 -11.29 -12.47 8.76
CA GLU A 123 -11.77 -13.68 8.05
C GLU A 123 -10.63 -14.43 7.32
N PHE A 124 -9.56 -13.71 6.96
CA PHE A 124 -8.34 -14.30 6.37
C PHE A 124 -7.27 -14.66 7.42
N GLU A 125 -7.59 -14.57 8.72
CA GLU A 125 -6.65 -14.82 9.83
C GLU A 125 -5.39 -13.94 9.79
N ARG A 126 -5.51 -12.73 9.22
CA ARG A 126 -4.44 -11.74 9.10
C ARG A 126 -4.72 -10.55 10.01
N PRO A 127 -4.27 -10.56 11.28
CA PRO A 127 -4.52 -9.46 12.20
C PRO A 127 -3.79 -8.19 11.75
N LEU A 128 -4.30 -7.04 12.18
CA LEU A 128 -3.69 -5.75 11.87
C LEU A 128 -2.38 -5.54 12.64
N ALA A 129 -1.41 -4.93 11.97
CA ALA A 129 -0.19 -4.47 12.61
C ALA A 129 -0.47 -3.22 13.47
N THR A 130 0.06 -3.21 14.68
CA THR A 130 0.15 -2.02 15.54
C THR A 130 1.15 -1.01 14.95
N CYS A 131 1.07 0.26 15.35
CA CYS A 131 2.02 1.29 14.92
C CYS A 131 3.48 0.89 15.21
N ALA A 132 3.75 0.25 16.36
CA ALA A 132 5.09 -0.22 16.72
C ALA A 132 5.60 -1.34 15.79
N GLN A 133 4.72 -2.27 15.41
CA GLN A 133 5.04 -3.32 14.44
C GLN A 133 5.29 -2.74 13.04
N VAL A 134 4.45 -1.81 12.59
CA VAL A 134 4.66 -1.11 11.31
C VAL A 134 6.00 -0.38 11.30
N ARG A 135 6.35 0.32 12.39
CA ARG A 135 7.66 0.98 12.52
C ARG A 135 8.80 -0.04 12.41
N ALA A 136 8.70 -1.19 13.06
CA ALA A 136 9.71 -2.24 12.98
C ALA A 136 9.84 -2.82 11.57
N MET A 137 8.71 -3.17 10.92
CA MET A 137 8.68 -3.67 9.53
C MET A 137 9.31 -2.67 8.55
N LEU A 138 9.07 -1.39 8.78
CA LEU A 138 9.60 -0.31 7.96
C LEU A 138 10.95 0.22 8.44
N GLY A 139 11.60 -0.36 9.45
CA GLY A 139 12.88 0.15 9.98
C GLY A 139 12.82 1.62 10.40
N LEU A 140 11.66 2.11 10.83
CA LEU A 140 11.47 3.47 11.33
C LEU A 140 11.87 3.54 12.80
N ARG A 141 12.33 4.72 13.24
CA ARG A 141 12.55 4.99 14.67
C ARG A 141 11.26 4.74 15.47
N GLN A 142 11.40 4.07 16.60
CA GLN A 142 10.30 3.91 17.55
C GLN A 142 9.95 5.27 18.14
N GLN A 143 8.66 5.53 18.33
CA GLN A 143 8.24 6.70 19.08
C GLN A 143 8.64 6.49 20.54
N LEU A 144 9.30 7.49 21.13
CA LEU A 144 9.39 7.58 22.57
C LEU A 144 7.96 7.71 23.10
N GLU A 145 7.60 6.91 24.11
CA GLU A 145 6.34 7.10 24.82
C GLU A 145 6.31 8.56 25.31
N THR A 146 5.43 9.36 24.73
CA THR A 146 5.10 10.67 25.30
C THR A 146 4.29 10.41 26.56
N ALA A 147 4.91 10.67 27.71
CA ALA A 147 4.27 10.67 29.02
C ALA A 147 3.10 11.67 29.09
#